data_AF-A0A5C0SED2-F1
#
_entry.id   AF-A0A5C0SED2-F1
#
_cell.length_a   1.000
_cell.length_b   1.000
_cell.length_c   1.000
_cell.angle_alpha   90.00
_cell.angle_beta   90.00
_cell.angle_gamma   90.00
#
_symmetry.space_group_name_H-M   'P 1'
#
loop_
_entity.id
_entity.type
_entity.pdbx_description
1 polymer ?
#
loop_
_entity_poly.entity_id
_entity_poly.type
_entity_poly.pdbx_seq_one_letter_code
_entity_poly.pdbx_strand_id
1 'polypeptide(L)'
;MKIYLFNKNGSIAMCSFMISIILITVLVSTLTVFMHDYYAVQSSMDSIRAYYLAEIATEKALYEIKGTTDSIITKYLTKLKEYKIHYINNIIKGDNIEEYKPPELDEYLKELVESSSCITENNPFSNYLCDHFYTANITYDLANKKIDIVSKGVYNGARKFIHATIRFPIVCDDGIDEYNMPMKKVIPLQLESYYQTIGQ
;
A
#
# COMPACT_ATOMS: atom_id res chain seq x y z
N MET A 1 -43.74 -72.16 24.27
CA MET A 1 -43.68 -71.44 22.98
C MET A 1 -44.00 -69.97 23.26
N LYS A 2 -43.01 -69.07 23.25
CA LYS A 2 -43.23 -67.64 23.55
C LYS A 2 -43.91 -67.00 22.35
N ILE A 3 -45.17 -66.59 22.51
CA ILE A 3 -45.92 -65.85 21.51
C ILE A 3 -45.38 -64.42 21.51
N TYR A 4 -44.55 -64.09 20.51
CA TYR A 4 -44.14 -62.72 20.29
C TYR A 4 -45.36 -61.93 19.79
N LEU A 5 -45.91 -61.05 20.63
CA LEU A 5 -46.90 -60.05 20.22
C LEU A 5 -46.21 -59.04 19.30
N PHE A 6 -46.20 -59.33 18.00
CA PHE A 6 -45.74 -58.39 16.98
C PHE A 6 -46.78 -57.25 16.84
N ASN A 7 -46.58 -56.16 17.57
CA ASN A 7 -47.37 -54.93 17.41
C ASN A 7 -46.94 -54.21 16.12
N LYS A 8 -47.53 -54.60 14.99
CA LYS A 8 -47.23 -54.05 13.66
C LYS A 8 -47.38 -52.52 13.61
N ASN A 9 -48.41 -51.97 14.28
CA ASN A 9 -48.67 -50.53 14.28
C ASN A 9 -47.61 -49.75 15.07
N GLY A 10 -47.17 -50.29 16.21
CA GLY A 10 -46.06 -49.71 16.98
C GLY A 10 -44.74 -49.75 16.23
N SER A 11 -44.47 -50.84 15.49
CA SER A 11 -43.27 -50.96 14.66
C SER A 11 -43.26 -49.93 13.52
N ILE A 12 -44.39 -49.70 12.86
CA ILE A 12 -44.51 -48.70 11.78
C ILE A 12 -44.29 -47.28 12.35
N ALA A 13 -44.89 -46.96 13.50
CA ALA A 13 -44.71 -45.67 14.14
C ALA A 13 -43.25 -45.42 14.54
N MET A 14 -42.56 -46.42 15.09
CA MET A 14 -41.14 -46.32 15.44
C MET A 14 -40.24 -46.16 14.21
N CYS A 15 -40.48 -46.91 13.14
CA CYS A 15 -39.74 -46.76 11.89
C CYS A 15 -39.96 -45.36 11.28
N SER A 16 -41.20 -44.87 11.27
CA SER A 16 -41.51 -43.51 10.80
C SER A 16 -40.78 -42.45 11.62
N PHE A 17 -40.76 -42.61 12.95
CA PHE A 17 -40.07 -41.70 13.85
C PHE A 17 -38.55 -41.70 13.62
N MET A 18 -37.95 -42.88 13.46
CA MET A 18 -36.52 -42.99 13.15
C MET A 18 -36.17 -42.34 11.81
N ILE A 19 -36.99 -42.56 10.78
CA ILE A 19 -36.81 -41.91 9.47
C ILE A 19 -36.92 -40.38 9.62
N SER A 20 -37.90 -39.87 10.38
CA SER A 20 -38.04 -38.44 10.63
C SER A 20 -36.84 -37.85 11.36
N ILE A 21 -36.29 -38.53 12.38
CA ILE A 21 -35.08 -38.07 13.06
C ILE A 21 -33.91 -37.98 12.08
N ILE A 22 -33.68 -39.03 11.28
CA ILE A 22 -32.59 -39.06 10.30
C ILE A 22 -32.73 -37.90 9.31
N LEU A 23 -33.94 -37.64 8.81
CA LEU A 23 -34.22 -36.52 7.91
C LEU A 23 -33.92 -35.17 8.57
N ILE A 24 -34.33 -34.97 9.83
CA ILE A 24 -34.05 -33.75 10.58
C ILE A 24 -32.54 -33.58 10.79
N THR A 25 -31.83 -34.64 11.17
CA THR A 25 -30.37 -34.59 11.37
C THR A 25 -29.64 -34.24 10.08
N VAL A 26 -30.05 -34.82 8.95
CA VAL A 26 -29.49 -34.48 7.63
C VAL A 26 -29.78 -33.01 7.29
N LEU A 27 -31.00 -32.54 7.51
CA LEU A 27 -31.40 -31.16 7.23
C LEU A 27 -30.62 -30.14 8.08
N VAL A 28 -30.42 -30.41 9.37
CA VAL A 28 -29.62 -29.54 10.25
C VAL A 28 -28.15 -29.56 9.82
N SER A 29 -27.63 -30.73 9.44
CA SER A 29 -26.24 -30.85 8.97
C SER A 29 -26.00 -30.09 7.67
N THR A 30 -26.91 -30.20 6.70
CA THR A 30 -26.80 -29.45 5.43
C THR A 30 -26.89 -27.95 5.67
N LEU A 31 -27.85 -27.47 6.47
CA LEU A 31 -27.96 -26.06 6.84
C LEU A 31 -26.68 -25.54 7.50
N THR A 32 -26.05 -26.34 8.37
CA THR A 32 -24.81 -25.95 9.03
C THR A 32 -23.66 -25.77 8.04
N VAL A 33 -23.52 -26.69 7.09
CA VAL A 33 -22.52 -26.57 6.00
C VAL A 33 -22.78 -25.33 5.16
N PHE A 34 -24.03 -25.10 4.74
CA PHE A 34 -24.40 -23.92 3.97
C PHE A 34 -24.09 -22.62 4.70
N MET A 35 -24.40 -22.53 6.00
CA MET A 35 -24.11 -21.35 6.79
C MET A 35 -22.59 -21.14 6.93
N HIS A 36 -21.82 -22.21 7.14
CA HIS A 36 -20.37 -22.12 7.22
C HIS A 36 -19.74 -21.61 5.93
N ASP A 37 -20.14 -22.18 4.78
CA ASP A 37 -19.67 -21.75 3.47
C ASP A 37 -20.04 -20.30 3.19
N TYR A 38 -21.27 -19.89 3.53
CA TYR A 38 -21.71 -18.51 3.41
C TYR A 38 -20.83 -17.54 4.21
N TYR A 39 -20.53 -17.85 5.48
CA TYR A 39 -19.64 -17.04 6.31
C TYR A 39 -18.21 -17.00 5.77
N ALA A 40 -17.70 -18.11 5.24
CA ALA A 40 -16.38 -18.16 4.63
C ALA A 40 -16.30 -17.26 3.38
N VAL A 41 -17.31 -17.31 2.51
CA VAL A 41 -17.40 -16.45 1.33
C VAL A 41 -17.49 -14.97 1.73
N GLN A 42 -18.35 -14.64 2.71
CA GLN A 42 -18.49 -13.27 3.18
C GLN A 42 -17.18 -12.73 3.79
N SER A 43 -16.50 -13.53 4.60
CA SER A 43 -15.20 -13.18 5.19
C SER A 43 -14.13 -12.95 4.11
N SER A 44 -14.12 -13.79 3.07
CA SER A 44 -13.25 -13.60 1.90
C SER A 44 -13.54 -12.28 1.18
N MET A 45 -14.82 -11.96 0.97
CA MET A 45 -15.23 -10.70 0.33
C MET A 45 -14.83 -9.46 1.17
N ASP A 46 -15.01 -9.51 2.48
CA ASP A 46 -14.58 -8.44 3.39
C ASP A 46 -13.05 -8.27 3.35
N SER A 47 -12.31 -9.38 3.28
CA SER A 47 -10.85 -9.40 3.10
C SER A 47 -10.42 -8.77 1.76
N ILE A 48 -11.15 -9.00 0.67
CA ILE A 48 -10.87 -8.38 -0.64
C ILE A 48 -11.11 -6.87 -0.58
N ARG A 49 -12.20 -6.43 0.06
CA ARG A 49 -12.50 -4.99 0.24
C ARG A 49 -11.44 -4.29 1.09
N ALA A 50 -11.01 -4.92 2.18
CA ALA A 50 -9.91 -4.43 3.00
C ALA A 50 -8.59 -4.33 2.21
N TYR A 51 -8.33 -5.28 1.31
CA TYR A 51 -7.16 -5.25 0.43
C TYR A 51 -7.21 -4.05 -0.53
N TYR A 52 -8.35 -3.85 -1.20
CA TYR A 52 -8.54 -2.72 -2.10
C TYR A 52 -8.34 -1.36 -1.40
N LEU A 53 -8.86 -1.23 -0.17
CA LEU A 53 -8.62 -0.05 0.67
C LEU A 53 -7.13 0.20 0.93
N ALA A 54 -6.35 -0.85 1.18
CA ALA A 54 -4.90 -0.75 1.38
C ALA A 54 -4.18 -0.35 0.07
N GLU A 55 -4.63 -0.84 -1.09
CA GLU A 55 -4.07 -0.45 -2.40
C GLU A 55 -4.25 1.04 -2.66
N ILE A 56 -5.47 1.55 -2.47
CA ILE A 56 -5.78 2.98 -2.65
C ILE A 56 -4.97 3.87 -1.72
N ALA A 57 -4.79 3.45 -0.46
CA ALA A 57 -3.92 4.15 0.47
C ALA A 57 -2.49 4.26 -0.06
N THR A 58 -1.97 3.17 -0.63
CA THR A 58 -0.62 3.09 -1.20
C THR A 58 -0.50 3.95 -2.46
N GLU A 59 -1.48 3.90 -3.36
CA GLU A 59 -1.51 4.73 -4.56
C GLU A 59 -1.56 6.22 -4.23
N LYS A 60 -2.38 6.62 -3.26
CA LYS A 60 -2.43 8.01 -2.79
C LYS A 60 -1.10 8.47 -2.21
N ALA A 61 -0.48 7.64 -1.37
CA ALA A 61 0.85 7.91 -0.83
C ALA A 61 1.91 8.06 -1.93
N LEU A 62 1.94 7.14 -2.90
CA LEU A 62 2.84 7.19 -4.05
C LEU A 62 2.66 8.47 -4.87
N TYR A 63 1.41 8.88 -5.10
CA TYR A 63 1.09 10.09 -5.85
C TYR A 63 1.60 11.35 -5.13
N GLU A 64 1.39 11.44 -3.82
CA GLU A 64 1.85 12.57 -2.99
C GLU A 64 3.39 12.65 -2.95
N ILE A 65 4.06 11.52 -2.73
CA ILE A 65 5.53 11.43 -2.72
C ILE A 65 6.10 11.86 -4.08
N LYS A 66 5.50 11.38 -5.18
CA LYS A 66 5.92 11.75 -6.53
C LYS A 66 5.78 13.26 -6.76
N GLY A 67 4.60 13.83 -6.47
CA GLY A 67 4.36 15.26 -6.65
C GLY A 67 5.32 16.13 -5.85
N THR A 68 5.57 15.76 -4.59
CA THR A 68 6.51 16.46 -3.70
C THR A 68 7.94 16.34 -4.22
N THR A 69 8.35 15.15 -4.65
CA THR A 69 9.71 14.91 -5.15
C THR A 69 9.96 15.63 -6.47
N ASP A 70 9.00 15.62 -7.40
CA ASP A 70 9.11 16.33 -8.69
C ASP A 70 9.28 17.85 -8.48
N SER A 71 8.57 18.41 -7.49
CA SER A 71 8.72 19.81 -7.09
C SER A 71 10.13 20.11 -6.57
N ILE A 72 10.66 19.25 -5.68
CA ILE A 72 12.01 19.36 -5.13
C ILE A 72 13.09 19.25 -6.23
N ILE A 73 12.98 18.26 -7.11
CA ILE A 73 13.90 18.07 -8.24
C ILE A 73 13.90 19.31 -9.14
N THR A 74 12.72 19.87 -9.43
CA THR A 74 12.59 21.08 -10.26
C THR A 74 13.28 22.29 -9.61
N LYS A 75 13.07 22.48 -8.29
CA LYS A 75 13.73 23.53 -7.49
C LYS A 75 15.26 23.36 -7.52
N TYR A 76 15.75 22.14 -7.32
CA TYR A 76 17.17 21.80 -7.41
C TYR A 76 17.76 22.11 -8.79
N LEU A 77 17.13 21.64 -9.88
CA LEU A 77 17.62 21.87 -11.24
C LEU A 77 17.63 23.36 -11.62
N THR A 78 16.64 24.12 -11.14
CA THR A 78 16.59 25.57 -11.31
C THR A 78 17.77 26.25 -10.62
N LYS A 79 18.06 25.87 -9.36
CA LYS A 79 19.18 26.40 -8.61
C LYS A 79 20.53 26.02 -9.21
N LEU A 80 20.66 24.79 -9.71
CA LEU A 80 21.87 24.33 -10.39
C LEU A 80 22.13 25.11 -11.69
N LYS A 81 21.07 25.41 -12.45
CA LYS A 81 21.16 26.27 -13.64
C LYS A 81 21.59 27.70 -13.28
N GLU A 82 20.96 28.30 -12.27
CA GLU A 82 21.32 29.65 -11.79
C GLU A 82 22.79 29.72 -11.35
N TYR A 83 23.23 28.75 -10.55
CA TYR A 83 24.61 28.65 -10.06
C TYR A 83 25.60 28.54 -11.21
N LYS A 84 25.30 27.69 -12.22
CA LYS A 84 26.14 27.52 -13.41
C LYS A 84 26.26 28.79 -14.24
N ILE A 85 25.15 29.52 -14.45
CA ILE A 85 25.16 30.80 -15.17
C ILE A 85 26.01 31.84 -14.41
N HIS A 86 25.82 31.94 -13.10
CA HIS A 86 26.59 32.87 -12.26
C HIS A 86 28.08 32.57 -12.32
N TYR A 87 28.46 31.29 -12.24
CA TYR A 87 29.85 30.84 -12.34
C TYR A 87 30.48 31.20 -13.69
N ILE A 88 29.81 30.91 -14.80
CA ILE A 88 30.29 31.25 -16.15
C ILE A 88 30.46 32.77 -16.30
N ASN A 89 29.52 33.56 -15.79
CA ASN A 89 29.60 35.03 -15.83
C ASN A 89 30.79 35.56 -15.04
N ASN A 90 31.14 34.95 -13.90
CA ASN A 90 32.29 35.36 -13.10
C ASN A 90 33.62 35.02 -13.81
N ILE A 91 33.69 33.86 -14.48
CA ILE A 91 34.83 33.50 -15.33
C ILE A 91 35.03 34.55 -16.44
N ILE A 92 33.94 34.93 -17.13
CA ILE A 92 34.01 35.91 -18.23
C ILE A 92 34.45 37.30 -17.73
N LYS A 93 34.03 37.70 -16.53
CA LYS A 93 34.37 39.00 -15.92
C LYS A 93 35.80 39.07 -15.36
N GLY A 94 36.51 37.94 -15.27
CA GLY A 94 37.87 37.89 -14.74
C GLY A 94 37.96 38.07 -13.22
N ASP A 95 36.85 37.84 -12.51
CA ASP A 95 36.84 37.81 -11.04
C ASP A 95 37.53 36.53 -10.54
N ASN A 96 38.07 36.55 -9.31
CA ASN A 96 38.72 35.38 -8.71
C ASN A 96 37.81 34.14 -8.81
N ILE A 97 38.29 33.13 -9.53
CA ILE A 97 37.55 31.91 -9.82
C ILE A 97 37.63 31.02 -8.57
N GLU A 98 36.61 31.07 -7.72
CA GLU A 98 36.39 30.02 -6.72
C GLU A 98 36.15 28.68 -7.43
N GLU A 99 36.53 27.57 -6.79
CA GLU A 99 36.33 26.23 -7.35
C GLU A 99 34.83 25.94 -7.53
N TYR A 100 34.43 25.38 -8.69
CA TYR A 100 33.04 25.04 -8.97
C TYR A 100 32.50 23.97 -8.00
N LYS A 101 31.65 24.38 -7.06
CA LYS A 101 31.02 23.51 -6.05
C LYS A 101 29.49 23.66 -6.12
N PRO A 102 28.83 22.94 -7.04
CA PRO A 102 27.38 23.03 -7.17
C PRO A 102 26.69 22.47 -5.92
N PRO A 103 25.46 22.93 -5.62
CA PRO A 103 24.69 22.39 -4.51
C PRO A 103 24.35 20.91 -4.75
N GLU A 104 24.18 20.14 -3.67
CA GLU A 104 23.87 18.71 -3.73
C GLU A 104 22.37 18.44 -3.59
N LEU A 105 21.84 17.47 -4.33
CA LEU A 105 20.41 17.11 -4.26
C LEU A 105 19.99 16.63 -2.86
N ASP A 106 20.91 15.95 -2.14
CA ASP A 106 20.67 15.43 -0.78
C ASP A 106 20.30 16.55 0.21
N GLU A 107 20.74 17.80 -0.01
CA GLU A 107 20.35 18.95 0.82
C GLU A 107 18.88 19.31 0.67
N TYR A 108 18.34 19.19 -0.55
CA TYR A 108 16.95 19.50 -0.84
C TYR A 108 16.02 18.36 -0.45
N LEU A 109 16.48 17.12 -0.49
CA LEU A 109 15.70 15.95 -0.06
C LEU A 109 15.45 15.93 1.45
N LYS A 110 16.20 16.68 2.26
CA LYS A 110 15.91 16.85 3.70
C LYS A 110 14.54 17.47 3.95
N GLU A 111 14.08 18.38 3.07
CA GLU A 111 12.73 18.99 3.14
C GLU A 111 11.62 17.92 3.11
N LEU A 112 11.89 16.78 2.45
CA LEU A 112 10.96 15.67 2.30
C LEU A 112 10.86 14.82 3.58
N VAL A 113 11.91 14.78 4.40
CA VAL A 113 12.00 13.95 5.63
C VAL A 113 11.34 14.64 6.82
N GLU A 114 11.40 15.97 6.87
CA GLU A 114 10.75 16.77 7.92
C GLU A 114 9.22 16.71 7.85
N SER A 115 8.68 16.23 6.72
CA SER A 115 7.24 16.03 6.51
C SER A 115 6.87 14.54 6.61
N SER A 116 7.01 13.93 7.79
CA SER A 116 6.43 12.60 8.02
C SER A 116 4.91 12.66 7.82
N SER A 117 4.40 12.04 6.76
CA SER A 117 2.98 12.10 6.41
C SER A 117 2.26 10.80 6.74
N CYS A 118 1.12 10.95 7.40
CA CYS A 118 0.14 9.90 7.62
C CYS A 118 -1.14 10.30 6.89
N ILE A 119 -1.56 9.49 5.93
CA ILE A 119 -2.79 9.70 5.18
C ILE A 119 -3.83 8.79 5.79
N THR A 120 -4.94 9.34 6.29
CA THR A 120 -6.05 8.56 6.86
C THR A 120 -7.37 9.05 6.29
N GLU A 121 -8.22 8.12 5.85
CA GLU A 121 -9.57 8.46 5.41
C GLU A 121 -10.57 7.42 5.92
N ASN A 122 -11.65 7.93 6.52
CA ASN A 122 -12.74 7.13 7.05
C ASN A 122 -13.89 7.11 6.05
N ASN A 123 -14.42 5.92 5.79
CA ASN A 123 -15.50 5.65 4.85
C ASN A 123 -15.34 6.31 3.45
N PRO A 124 -14.19 6.10 2.77
CA PRO A 124 -13.93 6.70 1.45
C PRO A 124 -14.88 6.22 0.33
N PHE A 125 -15.57 5.09 0.51
CA PHE A 125 -16.43 4.49 -0.50
C PHE A 125 -17.89 4.48 -0.07
N SER A 126 -18.74 5.20 -0.80
CA SER A 126 -20.18 5.29 -0.50
C SER A 126 -20.95 3.98 -0.75
N ASN A 127 -20.43 3.10 -1.60
CA ASN A 127 -21.02 1.80 -1.91
C ASN A 127 -20.66 0.70 -0.90
N TYR A 128 -19.82 1.02 0.09
CA TYR A 128 -19.39 0.09 1.13
C TYR A 128 -20.33 0.20 2.32
N LEU A 129 -21.08 -0.87 2.59
CA LEU A 129 -22.18 -0.86 3.58
C LEU A 129 -21.74 -0.83 5.05
N CYS A 130 -20.55 -1.35 5.35
CA CYS A 130 -20.02 -1.46 6.70
C CYS A 130 -18.94 -0.41 6.95
N ASP A 131 -18.60 -0.18 8.22
CA ASP A 131 -17.51 0.71 8.60
C ASP A 131 -16.19 0.26 7.96
N HIS A 132 -15.51 1.24 7.37
CA HIS A 132 -14.28 0.99 6.66
C HIS A 132 -13.39 2.23 6.64
N PHE A 133 -12.08 2.01 6.56
CA PHE A 133 -11.10 3.09 6.49
C PHE A 133 -9.79 2.56 5.90
N TYR A 134 -8.91 3.49 5.54
CA TYR A 134 -7.53 3.15 5.27
C TYR A 134 -6.57 4.15 5.91
N THR A 135 -5.34 3.71 6.12
CA THR A 135 -4.23 4.54 6.59
C THR A 135 -2.98 4.22 5.78
N ALA A 136 -2.20 5.22 5.39
CA ALA A 136 -0.85 5.05 4.85
C ALA A 136 0.15 5.83 5.70
N ASN A 137 1.17 5.13 6.21
CA ASN A 137 2.26 5.71 6.96
C ASN A 137 3.50 5.77 6.07
N ILE A 138 4.05 6.95 5.88
CA ILE A 138 5.22 7.18 5.05
C ILE A 138 6.42 7.46 5.96
N THR A 139 7.48 6.67 5.80
CA THR A 139 8.73 6.79 6.55
C THR A 139 9.88 7.05 5.58
N TYR A 140 10.69 8.05 5.88
CA TYR A 140 11.84 8.43 5.06
C TYR A 140 13.13 7.98 5.73
N ASP A 141 13.92 7.17 5.03
CA ASP A 141 15.23 6.70 5.48
C ASP A 141 16.34 7.31 4.61
N LEU A 142 16.93 8.40 5.10
CA LEU A 142 18.05 9.07 4.45
C LEU A 142 19.32 8.21 4.41
N ALA A 143 19.55 7.38 5.43
CA ALA A 143 20.77 6.59 5.53
C ALA A 143 20.80 5.51 4.42
N ASN A 144 19.65 4.87 4.19
CA ASN A 144 19.50 3.86 3.14
C ASN A 144 19.02 4.42 1.80
N LYS A 145 18.74 5.72 1.73
CA LYS A 145 18.17 6.45 0.59
C LYS A 145 16.84 5.86 0.08
N LYS A 146 15.93 5.56 1.01
CA LYS A 146 14.65 4.89 0.75
C LYS A 146 13.47 5.60 1.40
N ILE A 147 12.29 5.31 0.86
CA ILE A 147 10.98 5.70 1.37
C ILE A 147 10.18 4.43 1.55
N ASP A 148 9.73 4.17 2.77
CA ASP A 148 8.89 3.03 3.09
C ASP A 148 7.45 3.50 3.33
N ILE A 149 6.51 2.83 2.68
CA ILE A 149 5.08 3.08 2.80
C ILE A 149 4.45 1.83 3.40
N VAL A 150 3.84 1.99 4.57
CA VAL A 150 3.01 0.95 5.19
C VAL A 150 1.56 1.39 5.11
N SER A 151 0.81 0.74 4.22
CA SER A 151 -0.61 0.96 4.04
C SER A 151 -1.43 -0.11 4.74
N LYS A 152 -2.55 0.30 5.32
CA LYS A 152 -3.50 -0.56 6.00
C LYS A 152 -4.91 -0.23 5.53
N GLY A 153 -5.64 -1.24 5.08
CA GLY A 153 -7.06 -1.15 4.79
C GLY A 153 -7.87 -1.98 5.77
N VAL A 154 -9.01 -1.46 6.20
CA VAL A 154 -9.92 -2.12 7.13
C VAL A 154 -11.34 -2.05 6.61
N TYR A 155 -12.01 -3.19 6.56
CA TYR A 155 -13.42 -3.31 6.19
C TYR A 155 -14.11 -4.33 7.11
N ASN A 156 -15.15 -3.92 7.84
CA ASN A 156 -15.94 -4.84 8.69
C ASN A 156 -15.07 -5.76 9.59
N GLY A 157 -14.00 -5.21 10.17
CA GLY A 157 -13.05 -5.94 11.01
C GLY A 157 -11.97 -6.74 10.26
N ALA A 158 -12.13 -7.01 8.97
CA ALA A 158 -11.07 -7.57 8.12
C ALA A 158 -9.97 -6.53 7.90
N ARG A 159 -8.69 -6.95 7.94
CA ARG A 159 -7.52 -6.07 7.85
C ARG A 159 -6.55 -6.59 6.80
N LYS A 160 -6.01 -5.68 6.00
CA LYS A 160 -4.95 -5.97 5.02
C LYS A 160 -3.90 -4.89 5.05
N PHE A 161 -2.67 -5.30 4.78
CA PHE A 161 -1.50 -4.45 4.83
C PHE A 161 -0.70 -4.60 3.56
N ILE A 162 -0.22 -3.48 3.03
CA ILE A 162 0.64 -3.43 1.85
C ILE A 162 1.88 -2.63 2.23
N HIS A 163 3.03 -3.17 1.87
CA HIS A 163 4.31 -2.52 2.04
C HIS A 163 4.87 -2.17 0.67
N ALA A 164 5.29 -0.92 0.50
CA ALA A 164 5.97 -0.45 -0.69
C ALA A 164 7.25 0.28 -0.31
N THR A 165 8.34 -0.04 -0.99
CA THR A 165 9.64 0.64 -0.79
C THR A 165 10.03 1.33 -2.08
N ILE A 166 10.42 2.59 -1.97
CA ILE A 166 10.81 3.45 -3.08
C ILE A 166 12.23 3.94 -2.82
N ARG A 167 13.05 3.96 -3.85
CA ARG A 167 14.39 4.55 -3.79
C ARG A 167 14.33 6.05 -4.09
N PHE A 168 15.08 6.85 -3.33
CA PHE A 168 15.23 8.29 -3.61
C PHE A 168 15.82 8.56 -5.01
N PRO A 169 15.54 9.74 -5.58
CA PRO A 169 16.18 10.15 -6.82
C PRO A 169 17.69 10.26 -6.66
N ILE A 170 18.43 10.00 -7.74
CA ILE A 170 19.90 9.98 -7.75
C ILE A 170 20.40 10.93 -8.82
N VAL A 171 21.44 11.69 -8.50
CA VAL A 171 22.15 12.52 -9.48
C VAL A 171 23.31 11.72 -10.06
N CYS A 172 23.43 11.71 -11.38
CA CYS A 172 24.56 11.12 -12.10
C CYS A 172 25.18 12.16 -13.04
N ASP A 173 26.48 11.99 -13.31
CA ASP A 173 27.16 12.76 -14.34
C ASP A 173 26.79 12.24 -15.72
N ASP A 174 26.39 13.15 -16.61
CA ASP A 174 25.95 12.88 -17.98
C ASP A 174 26.89 13.57 -18.99
N GLY A 175 28.18 13.49 -18.71
CA GLY A 175 29.24 14.10 -19.53
C GLY A 175 29.52 15.56 -19.19
N ILE A 176 30.01 16.29 -20.18
CA ILE A 176 30.52 17.65 -20.07
C ILE A 176 29.85 18.50 -21.14
N ASP A 177 29.59 19.77 -20.83
CA ASP A 177 29.00 20.72 -21.77
C ASP A 177 30.04 21.50 -22.60
N GLU A 178 29.53 22.42 -23.44
CA GLU A 178 30.33 23.30 -24.29
C GLU A 178 31.29 24.23 -23.52
N TYR A 179 31.06 24.43 -22.22
CA TYR A 179 31.89 25.24 -21.32
C TYR A 179 32.86 24.39 -20.49
N ASN A 180 33.03 23.12 -20.84
CA ASN A 180 33.84 22.15 -20.09
C ASN A 180 33.35 21.93 -18.64
N MET A 181 32.05 22.13 -18.39
CA MET A 181 31.40 21.96 -17.09
C MET A 181 30.60 20.65 -17.04
N PRO A 182 30.53 19.97 -15.87
CA PRO A 182 29.79 18.72 -15.76
C PRO A 182 28.30 18.93 -16.06
N MET A 183 27.74 18.03 -16.85
CA MET A 183 26.30 17.87 -17.02
C MET A 183 25.78 16.92 -15.95
N LYS A 184 24.72 17.31 -15.25
CA LYS A 184 24.08 16.49 -14.22
C LYS A 184 22.72 16.02 -14.73
N LYS A 185 22.45 14.73 -14.56
CA LYS A 185 21.15 14.09 -14.83
C LYS A 185 20.56 13.55 -13.54
N VAL A 186 19.27 13.74 -13.35
CA VAL A 186 18.54 13.21 -12.19
C VAL A 186 17.75 11.99 -12.64
N ILE A 187 18.00 10.85 -11.99
CA ILE A 187 17.19 9.64 -12.11
C ILE A 187 16.01 9.81 -11.13
N PRO A 188 14.75 9.69 -11.59
CA PRO A 188 13.58 9.87 -10.74
C PRO A 188 13.42 8.71 -9.74
N LEU A 189 12.43 8.84 -8.86
CA LEU A 189 12.02 7.78 -7.92
C LEU A 189 11.80 6.44 -8.63
N GLN A 190 12.23 5.35 -7.97
CA GLN A 190 12.02 3.99 -8.46
C GLN A 190 11.36 3.14 -7.38
N LEU A 191 10.27 2.47 -7.74
CA LEU A 191 9.63 1.48 -6.87
C LEU A 191 10.53 0.23 -6.82
N GLU A 192 11.09 -0.07 -5.65
CA GLU A 192 11.94 -1.25 -5.45
C GLU A 192 11.11 -2.49 -5.11
N SER A 193 10.10 -2.33 -4.24
CA SER A 193 9.27 -3.45 -3.82
C SER A 193 7.83 -3.01 -3.55
N TYR A 194 6.90 -3.94 -3.78
CA TYR A 194 5.47 -3.80 -3.51
C TYR A 194 4.91 -5.17 -3.19
N TYR A 195 4.45 -5.39 -1.96
CA TYR A 195 3.91 -6.68 -1.56
C TYR A 195 2.91 -6.57 -0.41
N GLN A 196 2.01 -7.55 -0.34
CA GLN A 196 1.11 -7.69 0.80
C GLN A 196 1.87 -8.26 1.99
N THR A 197 1.65 -7.70 3.18
CA THR A 197 2.26 -8.17 4.42
C THR A 197 1.21 -8.53 5.48
N ILE A 198 1.65 -9.21 6.53
CA ILE A 198 0.87 -9.43 7.75
C ILE A 198 1.22 -8.28 8.68
N GLY A 199 0.22 -7.51 9.11
CA GLY A 199 0.45 -6.31 9.93
C GLY A 199 1.26 -6.64 11.19
N GLN A 200 2.24 -5.78 11.49
CA GLN A 200 2.95 -5.75 12.77
C GLN A 200 2.12 -5.00 13.81
#